data_AF-A0A5D4H384-F1
#
_entry.id   AF-A0A5D4H384-F1
#
_cell.length_a   1.000
_cell.length_b   1.000
_cell.length_c   1.000
_cell.angle_alpha   90.00
_cell.angle_beta   90.00
_cell.angle_gamma   90.00
#
_symmetry.space_group_name_H-M   'P 1'
#
loop_
_entity.id
_entity.type
_entity.pdbx_description
1 polymer ?
#
loop_
_entity_poly.entity_id
_entity_poly.type
_entity_poly.pdbx_seq_one_letter_code
_entity_poly.pdbx_strand_id
1 'polypeptide(L)'
;MDYQKLPTRTFIPKHVGDARQNWYKTRKKPMLDKLDARIKAPDNFTILDVKRFITDIEKLIEKKGNLAVCFGAETEGKADFVLLFAGIKKWFNLPNGYFLLNKEGRLEEISVEEGNTLRNNYQNGIQPVLGGSTGDGDIETEYVFFDQETITEILGEFQYQTDKDRISGLKVQLVSYADKEAEVGFPRSRDTQPKYLERLSIMFTYTKDGRDTSFEEIDPERYEDTRRQQEKDKSGLNTGSPIPPPPPRNPDPVK
;
A
#
# COMPACT_ATOMS: atom_id res chain seq x y z
N MET A 1 0.33 -32.47 -1.89
CA MET A 1 0.84 -31.15 -2.31
C MET A 1 -0.18 -30.15 -1.82
N ASP A 2 0.18 -29.33 -0.83
CA ASP A 2 -0.70 -28.24 -0.40
C ASP A 2 -0.86 -27.26 -1.56
N TYR A 3 -2.08 -27.17 -2.08
CA TYR A 3 -2.40 -26.26 -3.17
C TYR A 3 -2.56 -24.85 -2.59
N GLN A 4 -1.51 -24.02 -2.71
CA GLN A 4 -1.62 -22.60 -2.40
C GLN A 4 -2.61 -21.93 -3.37
N LYS A 5 -3.68 -21.34 -2.82
CA LYS A 5 -4.69 -20.61 -3.59
C LYS A 5 -4.04 -19.48 -4.40
N LEU A 6 -4.47 -19.27 -5.64
CA LEU A 6 -3.99 -18.19 -6.52
C LEU A 6 -4.36 -16.81 -5.95
N PRO A 7 -3.47 -15.79 -6.05
CA PRO A 7 -3.68 -14.45 -5.50
C PRO A 7 -4.59 -13.58 -6.38
N THR A 8 -5.81 -14.06 -6.67
CA THR A 8 -6.67 -13.46 -7.72
C THR A 8 -7.29 -12.13 -7.31
N ARG A 9 -7.33 -11.77 -6.03
CA ARG A 9 -7.88 -10.49 -5.55
C ARG A 9 -6.82 -9.41 -5.43
N THR A 10 -5.59 -9.81 -5.15
CA THR A 10 -4.51 -8.91 -4.75
C THR A 10 -3.47 -8.69 -5.83
N PHE A 11 -3.44 -9.57 -6.84
CA PHE A 11 -2.50 -9.48 -7.94
C PHE A 11 -2.76 -8.28 -8.87
N ILE A 12 -1.68 -7.56 -9.21
CA ILE A 12 -1.64 -6.44 -10.15
C ILE A 12 -0.56 -6.73 -11.22
N PRO A 13 -0.89 -6.69 -12.53
CA PRO A 13 0.09 -6.82 -13.60
C PRO A 13 1.20 -5.79 -13.55
N LYS A 14 2.40 -6.17 -14.02
CA LYS A 14 3.60 -5.30 -13.93
C LYS A 14 3.36 -3.93 -14.57
N HIS A 15 2.82 -3.91 -15.78
CA HIS A 15 2.54 -2.67 -16.51
C HIS A 15 1.56 -1.74 -15.78
N VAL A 16 0.59 -2.28 -15.04
CA VAL A 16 -0.35 -1.50 -14.21
C VAL A 16 0.38 -0.94 -12.99
N GLY A 17 1.19 -1.74 -12.31
CA GLY A 17 2.02 -1.30 -11.20
C GLY A 17 2.99 -0.18 -11.59
N ASP A 18 3.69 -0.34 -12.71
CA ASP A 18 4.63 0.64 -13.27
C ASP A 18 3.93 1.97 -13.59
N ALA A 19 2.72 1.92 -14.17
CA ALA A 19 1.94 3.11 -14.46
C ALA A 19 1.55 3.88 -13.18
N ARG A 20 1.12 3.18 -12.14
CA ARG A 20 0.77 3.79 -10.84
C ARG A 20 1.99 4.40 -10.15
N GLN A 21 3.15 3.74 -10.23
CA GLN A 21 4.39 4.30 -9.69
C GLN A 21 4.85 5.52 -10.49
N ASN A 22 4.75 5.48 -11.83
CA ASN A 22 5.11 6.60 -12.67
C ASN A 22 4.25 7.84 -12.39
N TRP A 23 2.95 7.66 -12.13
CA TRP A 23 2.09 8.77 -11.74
C TRP A 23 2.53 9.41 -10.43
N TYR A 24 2.83 8.61 -9.40
CA TYR A 24 3.39 9.12 -8.15
C TYR A 24 4.68 9.92 -8.40
N LYS A 25 5.62 9.36 -9.17
CA LYS A 25 6.92 9.98 -9.48
C LYS A 25 6.79 11.29 -10.26
N THR A 26 5.79 11.41 -11.12
CA THR A 26 5.62 12.58 -12.01
C THR A 26 4.74 13.67 -11.40
N ARG A 27 3.79 13.32 -10.52
CA ARG A 27 2.81 14.29 -9.97
C ARG A 27 3.01 14.59 -8.50
N LYS A 28 3.16 13.57 -7.65
CA LYS A 28 3.20 13.72 -6.18
C LYS A 28 4.61 13.95 -5.66
N LYS A 29 5.55 13.09 -6.05
CA LYS A 29 6.95 13.16 -5.60
C LYS A 29 7.59 14.54 -5.81
N PRO A 30 7.40 15.22 -6.96
CA PRO A 30 8.00 16.54 -7.16
C PRO A 30 7.40 17.64 -6.27
N MET A 31 6.15 17.49 -5.80
CA MET A 31 5.56 18.42 -4.83
C MET A 31 6.15 18.20 -3.44
N LEU A 32 6.35 16.93 -3.06
CA LEU A 32 7.01 16.55 -1.81
C LEU A 32 8.47 17.00 -1.76
N ASP A 33 9.22 16.79 -2.85
CA ASP A 33 10.64 17.14 -2.92
C ASP A 33 10.91 18.66 -2.86
N LYS A 34 9.86 19.49 -2.96
CA LYS A 34 9.92 20.96 -2.76
C LYS A 34 9.81 21.37 -1.29
N LEU A 35 9.31 20.49 -0.40
CA LEU A 35 9.15 20.78 1.02
C LEU A 35 10.49 21.00 1.72
N ASP A 36 11.48 20.15 1.44
CA ASP A 36 12.86 20.34 1.89
C ASP A 36 13.82 19.95 0.75
N ALA A 37 14.76 20.84 0.43
CA ALA A 37 15.75 20.56 -0.61
C ALA A 37 16.71 19.42 -0.23
N ARG A 38 16.90 19.16 1.08
CA ARG A 38 17.84 18.18 1.64
C ARG A 38 17.25 16.80 1.81
N ILE A 39 15.93 16.70 1.98
CA ILE A 39 15.22 15.43 2.21
C ILE A 39 14.31 15.16 1.01
N LYS A 40 14.55 14.04 0.34
CA LYS A 40 13.75 13.62 -0.81
C LYS A 40 12.73 12.58 -0.39
N ALA A 41 11.53 12.71 -0.93
CA ALA A 41 10.50 11.70 -0.74
C ALA A 41 10.99 10.36 -1.30
N PRO A 42 10.86 9.27 -0.52
CA PRO A 42 11.29 7.95 -0.96
C PRO A 42 10.39 7.42 -2.07
N ASP A 43 10.96 6.64 -3.00
CA ASP A 43 10.14 5.90 -3.97
C ASP A 43 9.58 4.59 -3.37
N ASN A 44 10.31 4.02 -2.41
CA ASN A 44 10.01 2.72 -1.83
C ASN A 44 10.70 2.53 -0.47
N PHE A 45 10.22 1.53 0.27
CA PHE A 45 10.79 0.99 1.49
C PHE A 45 11.16 -0.47 1.25
N THR A 46 12.34 -0.90 1.69
CA THR A 46 12.82 -2.28 1.44
C THR A 46 12.47 -3.17 2.62
N ILE A 47 12.11 -4.42 2.35
CA ILE A 47 11.92 -5.49 3.34
C ILE A 47 12.86 -6.63 2.95
N LEU A 48 13.85 -6.90 3.80
CA LEU A 48 14.90 -7.89 3.53
C LEU A 48 14.55 -9.28 4.08
N ASP A 49 13.92 -9.34 5.25
CA ASP A 49 13.54 -10.60 5.89
C ASP A 49 12.05 -10.87 5.70
N VAL A 50 11.71 -11.47 4.55
CA VAL A 50 10.32 -11.72 4.14
C VAL A 50 9.59 -12.61 5.14
N LYS A 51 10.26 -13.67 5.64
CA LYS A 51 9.64 -14.62 6.58
C LYS A 51 9.29 -13.95 7.90
N ARG A 52 10.22 -13.16 8.44
CA ARG A 52 9.96 -12.38 9.66
C ARG A 52 8.87 -11.34 9.43
N PHE A 53 8.90 -10.62 8.31
CA PHE A 53 7.85 -9.66 7.97
C PHE A 53 6.46 -10.31 7.95
N ILE A 54 6.32 -11.49 7.31
CA ILE A 54 5.06 -12.26 7.32
C ILE A 54 4.61 -12.56 8.75
N THR A 55 5.50 -13.15 9.56
CA THR A 55 5.19 -13.50 10.96
C THR A 55 4.78 -12.27 11.80
N ASP A 56 5.43 -11.12 11.58
CA ASP A 56 5.13 -9.90 12.32
C ASP A 56 3.76 -9.34 11.92
N ILE A 57 3.39 -9.36 10.63
CA ILE A 57 2.06 -8.96 10.17
C ILE A 57 0.99 -9.95 10.67
N GLU A 58 1.23 -11.26 10.64
CA GLU A 58 0.29 -12.27 11.14
C GLU A 58 -0.05 -12.04 12.62
N LYS A 59 0.96 -11.81 13.47
CA LYS A 59 0.76 -11.45 14.89
C LYS A 59 -0.06 -10.18 15.05
N LEU A 60 0.20 -9.18 14.20
CA LEU A 60 -0.49 -7.90 14.24
C LEU A 60 -1.98 -8.03 13.91
N ILE A 61 -2.34 -8.90 12.95
CA ILE A 61 -3.73 -9.10 12.53
C ILE A 61 -4.46 -10.21 13.30
N GLU A 62 -3.78 -11.08 14.04
CA GLU A 62 -4.35 -12.25 14.75
C GLU A 62 -5.64 -11.92 15.54
N LYS A 63 -5.64 -10.81 16.29
CA LYS A 63 -6.77 -10.40 17.13
C LYS A 63 -7.76 -9.44 16.46
N LYS A 64 -7.35 -8.84 15.34
CA LYS A 64 -8.01 -7.67 14.75
C LYS A 64 -8.63 -7.98 13.38
N GLY A 65 -8.11 -8.99 12.69
CA GLY A 65 -8.53 -9.42 11.37
C GLY A 65 -7.92 -8.59 10.25
N ASN A 66 -7.79 -7.26 10.40
CA ASN A 66 -7.40 -6.38 9.31
C ASN A 66 -6.10 -5.63 9.59
N LEU A 67 -5.47 -5.14 8.52
CA LEU A 67 -4.25 -4.34 8.57
C LEU A 67 -4.54 -2.92 8.06
N ALA A 68 -4.02 -1.93 8.78
CA ALA A 68 -3.82 -0.57 8.28
C ALA A 68 -2.33 -0.32 8.11
N VAL A 69 -1.96 0.32 7.00
CA VAL A 69 -0.63 0.91 6.81
C VAL A 69 -0.80 2.42 6.77
N CYS A 70 -0.48 3.07 7.88
CA CYS A 70 -0.57 4.52 8.02
C CYS A 70 0.68 5.19 7.46
N PHE A 71 0.48 6.35 6.84
CA PHE A 71 1.57 7.24 6.47
C PHE A 71 1.95 8.09 7.68
N GLY A 72 3.26 8.21 7.92
CA GLY A 72 3.83 9.10 8.92
C GLY A 72 5.00 9.90 8.35
N ALA A 73 5.47 10.87 9.12
CA ALA A 73 6.67 11.65 8.83
C ALA A 73 7.48 11.87 10.11
N GLU A 74 8.81 11.74 10.03
CA GLU A 74 9.70 12.00 11.17
C GLU A 74 9.63 13.46 11.61
N THR A 75 9.54 14.38 10.65
CA THR A 75 9.37 15.81 10.93
C THR A 75 8.18 16.40 10.18
N GLU A 76 7.37 17.19 10.87
CA GLU A 76 6.34 17.99 10.21
C GLU A 76 6.95 18.90 9.12
N GLY A 77 6.31 18.91 7.95
CA GLY A 77 6.69 19.75 6.82
C GLY A 77 7.94 19.28 6.06
N LYS A 78 8.48 18.09 6.37
CA LYS A 78 9.58 17.48 5.60
C LYS A 78 9.12 16.22 4.90
N ALA A 79 9.82 15.84 3.82
CA ALA A 79 9.50 14.65 3.04
C ALA A 79 10.15 13.36 3.61
N ASP A 80 10.29 13.26 4.94
CA ASP A 80 10.88 12.11 5.65
C ASP A 80 9.83 11.06 6.01
N PHE A 81 9.22 10.48 4.97
CA PHE A 81 8.17 9.49 5.12
C PHE A 81 8.60 8.26 5.91
N VAL A 82 7.67 7.79 6.73
CA VAL A 82 7.70 6.48 7.39
C VAL A 82 6.39 5.73 7.19
N LEU A 83 6.43 4.40 7.26
CA LEU A 83 5.25 3.55 7.20
C LEU A 83 5.01 2.89 8.55
N LEU A 84 3.77 3.01 9.05
CA LEU A 84 3.34 2.45 10.32
C LEU A 84 2.30 1.37 10.07
N PHE A 85 2.59 0.15 10.52
CA PHE A 85 1.71 -1.00 10.39
C PHE A 85 0.90 -1.16 11.68
N ALA A 86 -0.42 -1.30 11.55
CA ALA A 86 -1.33 -1.43 12.68
C ALA A 86 -2.44 -2.46 12.42
N GLY A 87 -2.69 -3.33 13.40
CA GLY A 87 -3.83 -4.25 13.40
C GLY A 87 -5.10 -3.53 13.83
N ILE A 88 -6.14 -3.54 13.00
CA ILE A 88 -7.40 -2.83 13.26
C ILE A 88 -8.64 -3.69 13.04
N LYS A 89 -9.67 -3.51 13.87
CA LYS A 89 -10.91 -4.31 13.77
C LYS A 89 -11.82 -3.85 12.63
N LYS A 90 -11.84 -2.54 12.39
CA LYS A 90 -12.67 -1.87 11.40
C LYS A 90 -11.92 -0.64 10.91
N TRP A 91 -12.21 -0.20 9.69
CA TRP A 91 -11.61 0.97 9.06
C TRP A 91 -11.65 2.26 9.92
N PHE A 92 -12.68 2.47 10.73
CA PHE A 92 -12.78 3.67 11.60
C PHE A 92 -12.15 3.53 12.99
N ASN A 93 -11.54 2.39 13.32
CA ASN A 93 -10.98 2.20 14.66
C ASN A 93 -9.57 2.79 14.75
N LEU A 94 -9.30 3.51 15.84
CA LEU A 94 -7.93 3.90 16.19
C LEU A 94 -7.07 2.65 16.47
N PRO A 95 -5.81 2.63 16.01
CA PRO A 95 -4.84 1.61 16.37
C PRO A 95 -4.59 1.55 17.87
N ASN A 96 -4.37 0.34 18.39
CA ASN A 96 -3.98 0.12 19.79
C ASN A 96 -2.46 -0.11 19.95
N GLY A 97 -1.71 0.01 18.86
CA GLY A 97 -0.28 -0.25 18.75
C GLY A 97 0.17 -0.04 17.31
N TYR A 98 1.44 0.32 17.12
CA TYR A 98 2.04 0.57 15.82
C TYR A 98 3.36 -0.17 15.70
N PHE A 99 3.66 -0.58 14.48
CA PHE A 99 4.96 -1.11 14.10
C PHE A 99 5.54 -0.21 13.00
N LEU A 100 6.69 0.40 13.28
CA LEU A 100 7.42 1.21 12.32
C LEU A 100 8.23 0.30 11.40
N LEU A 101 8.13 0.52 10.09
CA LEU A 101 9.07 -0.07 9.13
C LEU A 101 10.37 0.74 9.13
N ASN A 102 11.40 0.22 9.81
CA ASN A 102 12.66 0.92 9.96
C ASN A 102 13.56 0.82 8.70
N LYS A 103 14.71 1.50 8.73
CA LYS A 103 15.63 1.60 7.58
C LYS A 103 16.30 0.28 7.22
N GLU A 104 16.37 -0.64 8.18
CA GLU A 104 16.86 -2.01 8.01
C GLU A 104 15.79 -2.94 7.39
N GLY A 105 14.59 -2.41 7.13
CA GLY A 105 13.49 -3.15 6.51
C GLY A 105 12.81 -4.13 7.46
N ARG A 106 12.79 -3.81 8.76
CA ARG A 106 12.15 -4.61 9.81
C ARG A 106 11.02 -3.83 10.46
N LEU A 107 10.04 -4.57 10.98
CA LEU A 107 8.98 -4.01 11.79
C LEU A 107 9.45 -3.92 13.25
N GLU A 108 9.40 -2.72 13.80
CA GLU A 108 9.76 -2.41 15.17
C GLU A 108 8.54 -1.86 15.90
N GLU A 109 8.19 -2.45 17.04
CA GLU A 109 7.08 -1.95 17.86
C GLU A 109 7.47 -0.59 18.44
N ILE A 110 6.59 0.38 18.26
CA ILE A 110 6.75 1.73 18.82
C ILE A 110 5.58 2.06 19.75
N SER A 111 5.77 3.06 20.60
CA SER A 111 4.70 3.51 21.48
C SER A 111 3.53 4.10 20.69
N VAL A 112 2.32 4.03 21.24
CA VAL A 112 1.13 4.66 20.62
C VAL A 112 1.29 6.18 20.48
N GLU A 113 1.94 6.81 21.47
CA GLU A 113 2.24 8.25 21.45
C GLU A 113 3.19 8.63 20.32
N GLU A 114 4.25 7.86 20.14
CA GLU A 114 5.21 8.04 19.04
C GLU A 114 4.54 7.81 17.68
N GLY A 115 3.77 6.73 17.52
CA GLY A 115 3.04 6.47 16.28
C GLY A 115 2.03 7.57 15.94
N ASN A 116 1.33 8.12 16.94
CA ASN A 116 0.43 9.25 16.72
C ASN A 116 1.20 10.54 16.36
N THR A 117 2.37 10.79 16.98
CA THR A 117 3.24 11.92 16.63
C THR A 117 3.67 11.86 15.16
N LEU A 118 4.16 10.70 14.71
CA LEU A 118 4.58 10.49 13.32
C LEU A 118 3.42 10.67 12.33
N ARG A 119 2.22 10.18 12.67
CA ARG A 119 1.01 10.39 11.86
C ARG A 119 0.60 11.86 11.79
N ASN A 120 0.64 12.58 12.90
CA ASN A 120 0.28 14.00 12.95
C ASN A 120 1.25 14.85 12.11
N ASN A 121 2.55 14.57 12.18
CA ASN A 121 3.54 15.22 11.32
C ASN A 121 3.21 15.06 9.82
N TYR A 122 2.77 13.87 9.41
CA TYR A 122 2.31 13.62 8.04
C TYR A 122 1.03 14.40 7.73
N GLN A 123 0.01 14.31 8.58
CA GLN A 123 -1.30 14.97 8.39
C GLN A 123 -1.17 16.49 8.30
N ASN A 124 -0.31 17.09 9.11
CA ASN A 124 -0.14 18.56 9.13
C ASN A 124 0.83 19.06 8.06
N GLY A 125 1.89 18.28 7.75
CA GLY A 125 2.98 18.75 6.91
C GLY A 125 2.96 18.25 5.47
N ILE A 126 2.52 17.02 5.23
CA ILE A 126 2.64 16.33 3.95
C ILE A 126 1.28 16.18 3.26
N GLN A 127 0.27 15.75 4.00
CA GLN A 127 -1.08 15.51 3.48
C GLN A 127 -1.67 16.73 2.74
N PRO A 128 -1.52 17.99 3.21
CA PRO A 128 -2.08 19.15 2.51
C PRO A 128 -1.37 19.43 1.18
N VAL A 129 -0.06 19.18 1.10
CA VAL A 129 0.75 19.38 -0.12
C VAL A 129 0.37 18.37 -1.18
N LEU A 130 0.15 17.12 -0.77
CA LEU A 130 -0.33 16.06 -1.63
C LEU A 130 -1.79 16.26 -2.04
N GLY A 131 -2.67 16.70 -1.13
CA GLY A 131 -4.05 17.06 -1.46
C GLY A 131 -4.14 18.22 -2.47
N GLY A 132 -3.20 19.17 -2.41
CA GLY A 132 -3.07 20.24 -3.40
C GLY A 132 -2.34 19.85 -4.70
N SER A 133 -1.81 18.62 -4.80
CA SER A 133 -1.10 18.15 -6.00
C SER A 133 -2.03 17.79 -7.15
N THR A 134 -3.31 17.58 -6.85
CA THR A 134 -4.40 17.39 -7.80
C THR A 134 -5.39 18.53 -7.59
N GLY A 135 -5.88 19.16 -8.67
CA GLY A 135 -6.64 20.42 -8.60
C GLY A 135 -8.04 20.34 -7.99
N ASP A 136 -8.35 19.26 -7.26
CA ASP A 136 -9.71 18.78 -7.01
C ASP A 136 -10.16 18.83 -5.54
N GLY A 137 -9.25 19.07 -4.59
CA GLY A 137 -9.61 19.36 -3.20
C GLY A 137 -10.07 18.18 -2.33
N ASP A 138 -9.86 16.93 -2.77
CA ASP A 138 -10.11 15.74 -1.96
C ASP A 138 -9.05 15.58 -0.85
N ILE A 139 -9.47 15.13 0.34
CA ILE A 139 -8.56 14.85 1.47
C ILE A 139 -7.63 13.68 1.09
N GLU A 140 -6.32 13.89 1.12
CA GLU A 140 -5.32 12.87 0.78
C GLU A 140 -5.35 11.66 1.74
N THR A 141 -4.84 10.49 1.32
CA THR A 141 -4.84 9.25 2.12
C THR A 141 -4.03 9.39 3.41
N GLU A 142 -4.63 8.97 4.53
CA GLU A 142 -3.94 8.83 5.83
C GLU A 142 -3.38 7.43 6.07
N TYR A 143 -4.08 6.41 5.56
CA TYR A 143 -3.66 5.01 5.65
C TYR A 143 -4.29 4.18 4.54
N VAL A 144 -3.64 3.07 4.19
CA VAL A 144 -4.17 2.05 3.28
C VAL A 144 -4.75 0.90 4.11
N PHE A 145 -5.98 0.51 3.79
CA PHE A 145 -6.71 -0.55 4.48
C PHE A 145 -6.61 -1.87 3.71
N PHE A 146 -6.29 -2.95 4.42
CA PHE A 146 -6.34 -4.31 3.90
C PHE A 146 -7.27 -5.11 4.81
N ASP A 147 -8.40 -5.56 4.26
CA ASP A 147 -9.25 -6.51 4.98
C ASP A 147 -8.53 -7.84 5.19
N GLN A 148 -9.06 -8.65 6.10
CA GLN A 148 -8.49 -9.95 6.47
C GLN A 148 -8.23 -10.85 5.27
N GLU A 149 -9.17 -10.95 4.33
CA GLU A 149 -9.03 -11.84 3.18
C GLU A 149 -7.92 -11.37 2.24
N THR A 150 -7.84 -10.06 2.01
CA THR A 150 -6.85 -9.39 1.17
C THR A 150 -5.45 -9.56 1.76
N ILE A 151 -5.26 -9.22 3.05
CA ILE A 151 -3.94 -9.34 3.67
C ILE A 151 -3.50 -10.80 3.79
N THR A 152 -4.42 -11.73 4.10
CA THR A 152 -4.10 -13.16 4.17
C THR A 152 -3.67 -13.70 2.81
N GLU A 153 -4.32 -13.29 1.73
CA GLU A 153 -3.93 -13.69 0.37
C GLU A 153 -2.54 -13.15 -0.01
N ILE A 154 -2.24 -11.88 0.31
CA ILE A 154 -0.91 -11.27 0.09
C ILE A 154 0.16 -12.06 0.86
N LEU A 155 -0.04 -12.30 2.15
CA LEU A 155 0.92 -13.02 3.00
C LEU A 155 1.14 -14.45 2.54
N GLY A 156 0.07 -15.15 2.16
CA GLY A 156 0.14 -16.50 1.63
C GLY A 156 0.93 -16.57 0.31
N GLU A 157 0.78 -15.59 -0.57
CA GLU A 157 1.58 -15.52 -1.79
C GLU A 157 3.05 -15.22 -1.49
N PHE A 158 3.35 -14.31 -0.56
CA PHE A 158 4.73 -14.04 -0.15
C PHE A 158 5.40 -15.28 0.44
N GLN A 159 4.69 -16.01 1.30
CA GLN A 159 5.18 -17.25 1.89
C GLN A 159 5.48 -18.28 0.80
N TYR A 160 4.55 -18.49 -0.13
CA TYR A 160 4.71 -19.44 -1.23
C TYR A 160 5.92 -19.10 -2.12
N GLN A 161 6.07 -17.84 -2.54
CA GLN A 161 7.20 -17.45 -3.40
C GLN A 161 8.53 -17.52 -2.64
N THR A 162 8.53 -17.23 -1.34
CA THR A 162 9.72 -17.35 -0.49
C THR A 162 10.12 -18.82 -0.29
N ASP A 163 9.17 -19.73 -0.02
CA ASP A 163 9.46 -21.16 0.18
C ASP A 163 9.89 -21.88 -1.10
N LYS A 164 9.61 -21.29 -2.26
CA LYS A 164 10.12 -21.72 -3.57
C LYS A 164 11.45 -21.08 -3.94
N ASP A 165 12.06 -20.29 -3.04
CA ASP A 165 13.29 -19.52 -3.28
C ASP A 165 13.22 -18.60 -4.53
N ARG A 166 12.01 -18.16 -4.91
CA ARG A 166 11.78 -17.34 -6.11
C ARG A 166 12.00 -15.85 -5.88
N ILE A 167 11.93 -15.42 -4.62
CA ILE A 167 12.20 -14.06 -4.18
C ILE A 167 13.21 -14.07 -3.05
N SER A 168 13.96 -12.98 -2.89
CA SER A 168 14.90 -12.78 -1.77
C SER A 168 14.52 -11.58 -0.91
N GLY A 169 13.45 -10.86 -1.24
CA GLY A 169 13.01 -9.68 -0.53
C GLY A 169 11.71 -9.09 -1.11
N LEU A 170 11.23 -8.04 -0.46
CA LEU A 170 10.08 -7.25 -0.92
C LEU A 170 10.44 -5.76 -0.90
N LYS A 171 9.65 -4.97 -1.61
CA LYS A 171 9.58 -3.51 -1.43
C LYS A 171 8.13 -3.09 -1.22
N VAL A 172 7.94 -2.05 -0.43
CA VAL A 172 6.71 -1.28 -0.35
C VAL A 172 6.91 -0.02 -1.17
N GLN A 173 6.27 0.07 -2.33
CA GLN A 173 6.35 1.21 -3.22
C GLN A 173 5.25 2.21 -2.92
N LEU A 174 5.58 3.51 -2.93
CA LEU A 174 4.58 4.55 -2.96
C LEU A 174 4.00 4.67 -4.37
N VAL A 175 2.68 4.62 -4.48
CA VAL A 175 1.96 4.62 -5.76
C VAL A 175 0.73 5.52 -5.69
N SER A 176 0.21 5.89 -6.86
CA SER A 176 -1.04 6.64 -6.99
C SER A 176 -1.65 6.31 -8.34
N TYR A 177 -2.97 6.22 -8.45
CA TYR A 177 -3.61 5.84 -9.70
C TYR A 177 -3.90 7.09 -10.54
N ALA A 178 -4.03 6.89 -11.85
CA ALA A 178 -4.15 7.98 -12.81
C ALA A 178 -5.33 7.87 -13.79
N ASP A 179 -5.79 6.66 -14.16
CA ASP A 179 -6.52 6.53 -15.43
C ASP A 179 -7.63 5.45 -15.46
N LYS A 180 -8.77 5.82 -16.07
CA LYS A 180 -9.92 4.98 -16.41
C LYS A 180 -9.58 3.87 -17.41
N GLU A 181 -8.60 4.09 -18.30
CA GLU A 181 -8.30 3.16 -19.40
C GLU A 181 -7.42 1.98 -18.98
N ALA A 182 -6.55 2.18 -17.99
CA ALA A 182 -5.70 1.12 -17.43
C ALA A 182 -6.46 0.16 -16.49
N GLU A 183 -7.64 0.56 -16.00
CA GLU A 183 -8.44 -0.22 -15.07
C GLU A 183 -9.72 -0.76 -15.74
N VAL A 184 -9.52 -1.71 -16.65
CA VAL A 184 -10.60 -2.42 -17.34
C VAL A 184 -11.36 -3.30 -16.33
N GLY A 185 -12.26 -2.69 -15.54
CA GLY A 185 -12.96 -3.45 -14.51
C GLY A 185 -13.83 -2.70 -13.51
N PHE A 186 -13.57 -1.42 -13.24
CA PHE A 186 -14.41 -0.67 -12.30
C PHE A 186 -15.82 -0.45 -12.86
N PRO A 187 -16.88 -0.65 -12.04
CA PRO A 187 -18.26 -0.46 -12.49
C PRO A 187 -18.44 0.95 -13.05
N ARG A 188 -18.70 0.99 -14.36
CA ARG A 188 -18.83 2.18 -15.20
C ARG A 188 -20.07 2.99 -14.81
N SER A 189 -19.92 4.04 -14.00
CA SER A 189 -20.68 5.27 -14.22
C SER A 189 -19.80 6.21 -15.03
N ARG A 190 -20.20 6.46 -16.28
CA ARG A 190 -19.38 7.16 -17.29
C ARG A 190 -18.98 8.60 -16.90
N ASP A 191 -19.61 9.22 -15.89
CA ASP A 191 -19.50 10.67 -15.65
C ASP A 191 -18.77 11.08 -14.36
N THR A 192 -18.29 10.15 -13.55
CA THR A 192 -17.53 10.47 -12.34
C THR A 192 -16.34 9.53 -12.21
N GLN A 193 -15.13 10.02 -12.49
CA GLN A 193 -13.93 9.35 -12.00
C GLN A 193 -14.06 9.24 -10.47
N PRO A 194 -13.79 8.08 -9.86
CA PRO A 194 -13.57 8.05 -8.44
C PRO A 194 -12.21 8.70 -8.17
N LYS A 195 -12.21 10.03 -8.00
CA LYS A 195 -11.02 10.87 -7.77
C LYS A 195 -10.14 10.40 -6.60
N TYR A 196 -10.71 9.60 -5.69
CA TYR A 196 -9.97 8.90 -4.64
C TYR A 196 -8.84 8.00 -5.16
N LEU A 197 -8.89 7.56 -6.42
CA LEU A 197 -7.84 6.73 -7.05
C LEU A 197 -6.51 7.50 -7.18
N GLU A 198 -6.57 8.82 -7.36
CA GLU A 198 -5.39 9.69 -7.42
C GLU A 198 -4.75 9.96 -6.05
N ARG A 199 -5.28 9.36 -4.99
CA ARG A 199 -4.70 9.47 -3.65
C ARG A 199 -3.49 8.57 -3.49
N LEU A 200 -2.59 8.94 -2.60
CA LEU A 200 -1.43 8.15 -2.24
C LEU A 200 -1.87 6.77 -1.73
N SER A 201 -1.18 5.73 -2.18
CA SER A 201 -1.36 4.35 -1.74
C SER A 201 0.00 3.64 -1.73
N ILE A 202 -0.02 2.36 -1.38
CA ILE A 202 1.15 1.49 -1.39
C ILE A 202 0.93 0.27 -2.27
N MET A 203 2.02 -0.29 -2.78
CA MET A 203 2.05 -1.57 -3.49
C MET A 203 3.24 -2.37 -3.02
N PHE A 204 3.05 -3.67 -2.78
CA PHE A 204 4.18 -4.57 -2.52
C PHE A 204 4.74 -5.12 -3.84
N THR A 205 6.05 -5.12 -3.98
CA THR A 205 6.75 -5.69 -5.14
C THR A 205 7.83 -6.65 -4.71
N TYR A 206 8.14 -7.63 -5.56
CA TYR A 206 9.17 -8.63 -5.31
C TYR A 206 10.56 -8.09 -5.62
N THR A 207 11.54 -8.56 -4.86
CA THR A 207 12.94 -8.45 -5.24
C THR A 207 13.61 -9.83 -5.28
N LYS A 208 14.55 -9.99 -6.20
CA LYS A 208 15.40 -11.17 -6.33
C LYS A 208 16.84 -10.71 -6.55
N ASP A 209 17.75 -11.20 -5.72
CA ASP A 209 19.19 -10.87 -5.77
C ASP A 209 19.44 -9.35 -5.76
N GLY A 210 18.64 -8.63 -4.97
CA GLY A 210 18.71 -7.17 -4.81
C GLY A 210 18.11 -6.35 -5.95
N ARG A 211 17.49 -6.98 -6.96
CA ARG A 211 16.84 -6.31 -8.09
C ARG A 211 15.33 -6.42 -8.03
N ASP A 212 14.65 -5.42 -8.56
CA ASP A 212 13.19 -5.48 -8.74
C ASP A 212 12.84 -6.56 -9.76
N THR A 213 11.80 -7.33 -9.44
CA THR A 213 11.25 -8.36 -10.31
C THR A 213 9.72 -8.35 -10.22
N SER A 214 9.07 -9.18 -11.03
CA SER A 214 7.61 -9.24 -11.12
C SER A 214 7.12 -10.68 -11.00
N PHE A 215 5.83 -10.85 -10.69
CA PHE A 215 5.21 -12.17 -10.62
C PHE A 215 5.36 -12.95 -11.94
N GLU A 216 5.25 -12.24 -13.05
CA GLU A 216 5.40 -12.70 -14.44
C GLU A 216 6.80 -13.32 -14.69
N GLU A 217 7.83 -12.78 -14.04
CA GLU A 217 9.22 -13.21 -14.19
C GLU A 217 9.56 -14.38 -13.26
N ILE A 218 9.11 -14.33 -12.01
CA ILE A 218 9.51 -15.31 -10.98
C ILE A 218 8.67 -16.60 -11.02
N ASP A 219 7.43 -16.52 -11.53
CA ASP A 219 6.50 -17.64 -11.56
C ASP A 219 5.50 -17.54 -12.74
N PRO A 220 5.98 -17.69 -13.99
CA PRO A 220 5.18 -17.44 -15.19
C PRO A 220 3.91 -18.29 -15.28
N GLU A 221 3.98 -19.57 -14.91
CA GLU A 221 2.84 -20.49 -14.97
C GLU A 221 1.73 -20.07 -14.00
N ARG A 222 2.09 -19.77 -12.74
CA ARG A 222 1.13 -19.31 -11.74
C ARG A 222 0.59 -17.93 -12.07
N TYR A 223 1.39 -17.05 -12.68
CA TYR A 223 0.93 -15.77 -13.20
C TYR A 223 -0.16 -15.97 -14.25
N GLU A 224 0.08 -16.81 -15.26
CA GLU A 224 -0.89 -17.11 -16.32
C GLU A 224 -2.20 -17.69 -15.75
N ASP A 225 -2.09 -18.62 -14.81
CA ASP A 225 -3.27 -19.19 -14.15
C ASP A 225 -4.03 -18.16 -13.31
N THR A 226 -3.32 -17.28 -12.59
CA THR A 226 -3.91 -16.17 -11.83
C THR A 226 -4.65 -15.21 -12.77
N ARG A 227 -4.02 -14.81 -13.88
CA ARG A 227 -4.60 -13.94 -14.91
C ARG A 227 -5.87 -14.54 -15.51
N ARG A 228 -5.82 -15.82 -15.93
CA ARG A 228 -6.99 -16.53 -16.47
C ARG A 228 -8.14 -16.60 -15.48
N GLN A 229 -7.85 -16.79 -14.18
CA GLN A 229 -8.88 -16.82 -13.15
C GLN A 229 -9.45 -15.42 -12.89
N GLN A 230 -8.60 -14.38 -12.87
CA GLN A 230 -9.03 -12.99 -12.73
C GLN A 230 -9.99 -12.53 -13.84
N GLU A 231 -9.74 -12.98 -15.08
CA GLU A 231 -10.59 -12.70 -16.24
C GLU A 231 -11.96 -13.40 -16.17
N LYS A 232 -12.03 -14.55 -15.49
CA LYS A 232 -13.28 -15.32 -15.31
C LYS A 232 -14.18 -14.76 -14.19
N ASP A 233 -13.59 -14.42 -13.04
CA ASP A 233 -14.35 -14.22 -11.80
C ASP A 233 -14.62 -12.76 -11.41
N LYS A 234 -14.30 -11.78 -12.26
CA LYS A 234 -14.22 -10.34 -11.89
C LYS A 234 -13.31 -10.15 -10.66
N SER A 235 -12.01 -10.07 -10.91
CA SER A 235 -10.96 -9.95 -9.89
C SER A 235 -11.06 -8.73 -8.98
N GLY A 236 -10.23 -8.71 -7.92
CA GLY A 236 -10.12 -7.56 -6.99
C GLY A 236 -9.69 -6.25 -7.66
N LEU A 237 -9.06 -6.33 -8.85
CA LEU A 237 -8.81 -5.19 -9.74
C LEU A 237 -10.10 -4.55 -10.25
N ASN A 238 -11.23 -5.27 -10.25
CA ASN A 238 -12.53 -4.78 -10.69
C ASN A 238 -13.41 -4.29 -9.53
N THR A 239 -13.07 -4.66 -8.29
CA THR A 239 -13.88 -4.37 -7.09
C THR A 239 -13.23 -3.33 -6.18
N GLY A 240 -11.99 -2.95 -6.44
CA GLY A 240 -11.32 -1.89 -5.71
C GLY A 240 -10.74 -2.29 -4.37
N SER A 241 -9.97 -3.37 -4.34
CA SER A 241 -9.16 -3.73 -3.18
C SER A 241 -7.79 -4.25 -3.62
N PRO A 242 -6.68 -3.80 -3.01
CA PRO A 242 -6.58 -2.74 -1.99
C PRO A 242 -6.61 -1.34 -2.64
N ILE A 243 -7.70 -0.61 -2.44
CA ILE A 243 -7.81 0.82 -2.73
C ILE A 243 -7.71 1.57 -1.39
N PRO A 244 -7.10 2.77 -1.35
CA PRO A 244 -7.21 3.64 -0.19
C PRO A 244 -8.68 3.73 0.28
N PRO A 245 -8.95 3.60 1.60
CA PRO A 245 -10.31 3.57 2.11
C PRO A 245 -11.10 4.79 1.59
N PRO A 246 -12.40 4.63 1.28
CA PRO A 246 -13.23 5.77 0.92
C PRO A 246 -13.12 6.84 2.03
N PRO A 247 -13.13 8.13 1.67
CA PRO A 247 -13.02 9.19 2.67
C PRO A 247 -14.10 9.00 3.76
N PRO A 248 -13.80 9.33 5.03
CA PRO A 248 -14.81 9.27 6.08
C PRO A 248 -16.01 10.12 5.65
N ARG A 249 -17.22 9.54 5.71
CA ARG A 249 -18.46 10.29 5.54
C ARG A 249 -18.60 11.20 6.75
N ASN A 250 -18.29 12.49 6.58
CA ASN A 250 -18.33 13.56 7.59
C ASN A 250 -17.57 13.26 8.89
N PRO A 251 -16.47 13.99 9.19
CA PRO A 251 -16.21 14.29 10.58
C PRO A 251 -17.32 15.26 11.02
N ASP A 252 -18.26 14.78 11.82
CA ASP A 252 -18.96 15.72 12.69
C ASP A 252 -17.87 16.49 13.44
N PRO A 253 -17.91 17.83 13.48
CA PRO A 253 -16.96 18.60 14.26
C PRO A 253 -17.17 18.20 15.72
N VAL A 254 -16.20 17.51 16.29
CA VAL A 254 -16.15 17.25 17.72
C VAL A 254 -16.15 18.62 18.41
N LYS A 255 -17.26 18.90 19.12
CA LYS A 255 -17.32 19.93 20.15
C LYS A 255 -16.74 19.38 21.44
#